data_AF-A0A0E3BVJ7-F1
#
_entry.id   AF-A0A0E3BVJ7-F1
#
_cell.length_a   1.000
_cell.length_b   1.000
_cell.length_c   1.000
_cell.angle_alpha   90.00
_cell.angle_beta   90.00
_cell.angle_gamma   90.00
#
_symmetry.space_group_name_H-M   'P 1'
#
loop_
_entity.id
_entity.type
_entity.pdbx_description
1 polymer ?
#
loop_
_entity_poly.entity_id
_entity_poly.type
_entity_poly.pdbx_seq_one_letter_code
_entity_poly.pdbx_strand_id
1 'polypeptide(L)'
;MAKANGFAVLLAKERVDTFLGCVAEERTFAEPVADFHHSRTAPLVCFVVNAGKLTHIGLGRRGVRAGTGLSRLNIDKAEELSEPISIRKLLNRLPKRNVASIRKRFQSGGLLTEKGFSAVVEALRQLAPQASTLLDRFSETRTARIRRLPDKARKNLAQQKEAVLTALSIAGLSRDPVQEWAPSDETPVSFLDGLPSVRLREDPMVVNDLQNLPGFEVVKSYPYGAAVFESEETSERLTVILANRLPLEEQTGTDLIYFNETYQSFVMVQYKAMEREDRRNRPAEAVYRLPDAQLKEEIDRMDAVLDTLKACAPNTDIGGYRLTENPFFLKLCSRLVFNPDDVGLVPGMYLPLDYWKLLESDPGIQGPRGGLQITYENAKRHFDNTAFTTVVSKAWVGTTPSQSTVLQDVIRATLETGKAVAIAIKPKKSAEHRAESEQAGEEALDV
;
A
#
# COMPACT_ATOMS: atom_id res chain seq x y z
N MET A 1 -14.30 7.46 -0.57
CA MET A 1 -14.13 6.04 -0.97
C MET A 1 -13.93 6.01 -2.47
N ALA A 2 -12.79 5.51 -2.97
CA ALA A 2 -12.74 5.04 -4.34
C ALA A 2 -13.63 3.80 -4.41
N LYS A 3 -14.85 3.98 -4.92
CA LYS A 3 -15.86 2.92 -4.98
C LYS A 3 -15.36 1.84 -5.95
N ALA A 4 -15.23 0.61 -5.48
CA ALA A 4 -15.02 -0.52 -6.39
C ALA A 4 -16.15 -0.51 -7.42
N ASN A 5 -15.78 -0.53 -8.70
CA ASN A 5 -16.71 -0.44 -9.81
C ASN A 5 -16.53 -1.67 -10.70
N GLY A 6 -17.58 -2.00 -11.44
CA GLY A 6 -17.52 -2.96 -12.53
C GLY A 6 -17.33 -2.23 -13.86
N PHE A 7 -16.68 -2.88 -14.82
CA PHE A 7 -16.57 -2.43 -16.19
C PHE A 7 -17.03 -3.55 -17.11
N ALA A 8 -17.98 -3.25 -17.99
CA ALA A 8 -18.37 -4.17 -19.05
C ALA A 8 -17.36 -4.03 -20.20
N VAL A 9 -16.60 -5.10 -20.46
CA VAL A 9 -15.58 -5.14 -21.51
C VAL A 9 -16.19 -5.82 -22.73
N LEU A 10 -16.20 -5.10 -23.86
CA LEU A 10 -16.57 -5.64 -25.16
C LEU A 10 -15.33 -5.63 -26.02
N LEU A 11 -14.91 -6.82 -26.44
CA LEU A 11 -13.74 -6.98 -27.29
C LEU A 11 -14.20 -7.19 -28.73
N ALA A 12 -13.51 -6.52 -29.67
CA ALA A 12 -13.63 -6.86 -31.08
C ALA A 12 -13.08 -8.27 -31.32
N LYS A 13 -13.54 -8.94 -32.39
CA LYS A 13 -13.18 -10.35 -32.68
C LYS A 13 -11.65 -10.55 -32.69
N GLU A 14 -10.92 -9.65 -33.32
CA GLU A 14 -9.44 -9.67 -33.40
C GLU A 14 -8.76 -9.52 -32.03
N ARG A 15 -9.40 -8.82 -31.09
CA ARG A 15 -8.88 -8.60 -29.73
C ARG A 15 -9.20 -9.74 -28.79
N VAL A 16 -10.22 -10.55 -29.08
CA VAL A 16 -10.57 -11.75 -28.29
C VAL A 16 -9.41 -12.74 -28.31
N ASP A 17 -8.83 -13.02 -29.46
CA ASP A 17 -7.72 -13.99 -29.56
C ASP A 17 -6.48 -13.51 -28.80
N THR A 18 -6.20 -12.20 -28.86
CA THR A 18 -5.13 -11.59 -28.06
C THR A 18 -5.41 -11.70 -26.56
N PHE A 19 -6.65 -11.44 -26.14
CA PHE A 19 -7.06 -11.57 -24.74
C PHE A 19 -6.90 -13.01 -24.26
N LEU A 20 -7.40 -14.00 -25.01
CA LEU A 20 -7.27 -15.41 -24.66
C LEU A 20 -5.81 -15.86 -24.57
N GLY A 21 -4.94 -15.39 -25.47
CA GLY A 21 -3.49 -15.62 -25.38
C GLY A 21 -2.89 -15.03 -24.10
N CYS A 22 -3.26 -13.80 -23.72
CA CYS A 22 -2.84 -13.21 -22.45
C CYS A 22 -3.35 -14.01 -21.23
N VAL A 23 -4.60 -14.49 -21.25
CA VAL A 23 -5.15 -15.31 -20.17
C VAL A 23 -4.38 -16.63 -20.03
N ALA A 24 -4.12 -17.32 -21.13
CA ALA A 24 -3.40 -18.60 -21.13
C ALA A 24 -1.95 -18.48 -20.63
N GLU A 25 -1.32 -17.32 -20.85
CA GLU A 25 0.04 -17.03 -20.38
C GLU A 25 0.08 -16.25 -19.05
N GLU A 26 -1.07 -16.06 -18.39
CA GLU A 26 -1.23 -15.27 -17.17
C GLU A 26 -0.66 -13.84 -17.26
N ARG A 27 -0.64 -13.26 -18.47
CA ARG A 27 -0.15 -11.91 -18.74
C ARG A 27 -1.25 -10.86 -18.64
N THR A 28 -0.85 -9.63 -18.29
CA THR A 28 -1.74 -8.47 -18.36
C THR A 28 -2.21 -8.22 -19.80
N PHE A 29 -3.52 -8.22 -20.01
CA PHE A 29 -4.13 -7.76 -21.25
C PHE A 29 -4.41 -6.26 -21.19
N ALA A 30 -4.14 -5.53 -22.26
CA ALA A 30 -4.34 -4.09 -22.32
C ALA A 30 -5.22 -3.68 -23.50
N GLU A 31 -6.34 -3.02 -23.22
CA GLU A 31 -7.33 -2.59 -24.20
C GLU A 31 -7.52 -1.07 -24.21
N PRO A 32 -7.46 -0.40 -25.37
CA PRO A 32 -7.90 0.98 -25.48
C PRO A 32 -9.44 1.05 -25.41
N VAL A 33 -9.97 1.73 -24.40
CA VAL A 33 -11.42 1.93 -24.24
C VAL A 33 -11.76 3.41 -24.18
N ALA A 34 -13.03 3.76 -24.39
CA ALA A 34 -13.52 5.13 -24.22
C ALA A 34 -13.12 5.69 -22.84
N ASP A 35 -12.66 6.94 -22.79
CA ASP A 35 -12.15 7.54 -21.56
C ASP A 35 -13.18 7.46 -20.43
N PHE A 36 -12.71 7.12 -19.24
CA PHE A 36 -13.54 6.91 -18.07
C PHE A 36 -12.82 7.37 -16.80
N HIS A 37 -13.57 7.88 -15.83
CA HIS A 37 -13.02 8.31 -14.56
C HIS A 37 -13.06 7.17 -13.54
N HIS A 38 -11.90 6.60 -13.26
CA HIS A 38 -11.68 5.64 -12.17
C HIS A 38 -10.28 5.85 -11.58
N SER A 39 -10.08 5.43 -10.33
CA SER A 39 -8.74 5.42 -9.72
C SER A 39 -7.84 4.44 -10.48
N ARG A 40 -6.56 4.80 -10.62
CA ARG A 40 -5.54 3.92 -11.22
C ARG A 40 -5.05 2.84 -10.25
N THR A 41 -5.32 3.02 -8.94
CA THR A 41 -4.84 2.16 -7.86
C THR A 41 -5.96 1.34 -7.21
N ALA A 42 -7.22 1.68 -7.48
CA ALA A 42 -8.36 0.88 -7.04
C ALA A 42 -8.69 -0.20 -8.10
N PRO A 43 -9.02 -1.42 -7.68
CA PRO A 43 -9.38 -2.49 -8.59
C PRO A 43 -10.70 -2.17 -9.30
N LEU A 44 -10.85 -2.74 -10.48
CA LEU A 44 -12.03 -2.63 -11.34
C LEU A 44 -12.40 -4.03 -11.81
N VAL A 45 -13.58 -4.53 -11.48
CA VAL A 45 -13.98 -5.87 -11.97
C VAL A 45 -14.36 -5.75 -13.43
N CYS A 46 -13.65 -6.47 -14.29
CA CYS A 46 -13.89 -6.50 -15.72
C CYS A 46 -14.76 -7.69 -16.07
N PHE A 47 -15.96 -7.42 -16.58
CA PHE A 47 -16.89 -8.42 -17.08
C PHE A 47 -16.71 -8.54 -18.60
N VAL A 48 -16.04 -9.58 -19.07
CA VAL A 48 -15.71 -9.75 -20.49
C VAL A 48 -16.87 -10.41 -21.22
N VAL A 49 -17.50 -9.63 -22.10
CA VAL A 49 -18.67 -10.04 -22.86
C VAL A 49 -18.26 -10.35 -24.29
N ASN A 50 -18.52 -11.58 -24.72
CA ASN A 50 -18.30 -12.02 -26.09
C ASN A 50 -19.59 -12.64 -26.64
N ALA A 51 -19.99 -12.26 -27.85
CA ALA A 51 -21.20 -12.75 -28.53
C ALA A 51 -22.47 -12.75 -27.65
N GLY A 52 -22.65 -11.72 -26.81
CA GLY A 52 -23.83 -11.59 -25.92
C GLY A 52 -23.82 -12.56 -24.72
N LYS A 53 -22.68 -13.16 -24.40
CA LYS A 53 -22.44 -13.97 -23.20
C LYS A 53 -21.29 -13.37 -22.39
N LEU A 54 -21.43 -13.39 -21.07
CA LEU A 54 -20.31 -13.18 -20.16
C LEU A 54 -19.46 -14.45 -20.17
N THR A 55 -18.18 -14.31 -20.47
CA THR A 55 -17.25 -15.44 -20.63
C THR A 55 -16.16 -15.44 -19.59
N HIS A 56 -15.64 -14.27 -19.22
CA HIS A 56 -14.56 -14.13 -18.25
C HIS A 56 -14.86 -13.02 -17.25
N ILE A 57 -14.24 -13.15 -16.08
CA ILE A 57 -14.17 -12.10 -15.07
C ILE A 57 -12.70 -11.85 -14.77
N GLY A 58 -12.27 -10.60 -14.79
CA GLY A 58 -10.88 -10.25 -14.49
C GLY A 58 -10.76 -9.05 -13.59
N LEU A 59 -9.55 -8.86 -13.05
CA LEU A 59 -9.20 -7.72 -12.24
C LEU A 59 -8.51 -6.67 -13.10
N GLY A 60 -9.22 -5.58 -13.36
CA GLY A 60 -8.70 -4.49 -14.14
C GLY A 60 -8.24 -3.29 -13.32
N ARG A 61 -7.46 -2.45 -13.98
CA ARG A 61 -7.05 -1.12 -13.53
C ARG A 61 -7.08 -0.14 -14.68
N ARG A 62 -7.36 1.12 -14.38
CA ARG A 62 -7.22 2.19 -15.35
C ARG A 62 -5.73 2.49 -15.56
N GLY A 63 -5.27 2.35 -16.79
CA GLY A 63 -3.94 2.75 -17.23
C GLY A 63 -3.85 4.24 -17.57
N VAL A 64 -2.76 4.61 -18.25
CA VAL A 64 -2.59 5.95 -18.83
C VAL A 64 -3.50 6.16 -20.04
N ARG A 65 -3.58 7.41 -20.53
CA ARG A 65 -4.30 7.69 -21.79
C ARG A 65 -3.70 6.87 -22.93
N ALA A 66 -4.56 6.28 -23.75
CA ALA A 66 -4.19 5.50 -24.94
C ALA A 66 -4.35 6.31 -26.24
N GLY A 67 -4.81 7.55 -26.14
CA GLY A 67 -5.09 8.46 -27.25
C GLY A 67 -6.09 9.54 -26.83
N THR A 68 -6.46 10.41 -27.77
CA THR A 68 -7.49 11.43 -27.53
C THR A 68 -8.84 10.76 -27.26
N GLY A 69 -9.41 11.00 -26.08
CA GLY A 69 -10.69 10.40 -25.67
C GLY A 69 -10.63 8.92 -25.31
N LEU A 70 -9.43 8.34 -25.19
CA LEU A 70 -9.22 6.93 -24.84
C LEU A 70 -8.38 6.78 -23.57
N SER A 71 -8.79 5.83 -22.72
CA SER A 71 -8.01 5.34 -21.58
C SER A 71 -7.60 3.90 -21.83
N ARG A 72 -6.38 3.52 -21.43
CA ARG A 72 -5.97 2.12 -21.40
C ARG A 72 -6.69 1.42 -20.24
N LEU A 73 -7.33 0.29 -20.51
CA LEU A 73 -7.83 -0.65 -19.51
C LEU A 73 -6.86 -1.82 -19.46
N ASN A 74 -6.18 -2.00 -18.33
CA ASN A 74 -5.38 -3.20 -18.09
C ASN A 74 -6.27 -4.22 -17.37
N ILE A 75 -6.23 -5.47 -17.77
CA ILE A 75 -6.94 -6.60 -17.17
C ILE A 75 -5.89 -7.65 -16.79
N ASP A 76 -5.82 -7.92 -15.49
CA ASP A 76 -4.96 -8.89 -14.83
C ASP A 76 -5.84 -10.00 -14.24
N LYS A 77 -5.24 -11.18 -13.96
CA LYS A 77 -5.91 -12.30 -13.28
C LYS A 77 -7.33 -12.58 -13.84
N ALA A 78 -7.43 -12.72 -15.16
CA ALA A 78 -8.70 -13.01 -15.80
C ALA A 78 -8.99 -14.51 -15.75
N GLU A 79 -10.18 -14.86 -15.25
CA GLU A 79 -10.64 -16.23 -15.07
C GLU A 79 -11.78 -16.51 -16.05
N GLU A 80 -11.72 -17.67 -16.72
CA GLU A 80 -12.81 -18.16 -17.56
C GLU A 80 -13.95 -18.71 -16.69
N LEU A 81 -15.19 -18.33 -17.02
CA LEU A 81 -16.37 -18.93 -16.42
C LEU A 81 -16.55 -20.33 -16.98
N SER A 82 -16.69 -21.33 -16.10
CA SER A 82 -16.92 -22.73 -16.51
C SER A 82 -18.11 -22.91 -17.45
N GLU A 83 -19.13 -22.04 -17.32
CA GLU A 83 -20.20 -21.91 -18.29
C GLU A 83 -20.43 -20.44 -18.66
N PRO A 84 -20.32 -20.06 -19.95
CA PRO A 84 -20.66 -18.73 -20.40
C PRO A 84 -22.11 -18.34 -20.09
N ILE A 85 -22.30 -17.25 -19.34
CA ILE A 85 -23.63 -16.80 -18.90
C ILE A 85 -24.21 -15.86 -19.95
N SER A 86 -25.33 -16.21 -20.56
CA SER A 86 -26.01 -15.26 -21.47
C SER A 86 -26.40 -13.98 -20.74
N ILE A 87 -26.17 -12.82 -21.37
CA ILE A 87 -26.52 -11.53 -20.75
C ILE A 87 -28.01 -11.45 -20.46
N ARG A 88 -28.87 -12.10 -21.26
CA ARG A 88 -30.31 -12.22 -20.97
C ARG A 88 -30.57 -12.96 -19.65
N LYS A 89 -29.92 -14.10 -19.41
CA LYS A 89 -30.03 -14.87 -18.16
C LYS A 89 -29.58 -14.05 -16.96
N LEU A 90 -28.47 -13.32 -17.09
CA LEU A 90 -27.97 -12.41 -16.05
C LEU A 90 -29.00 -11.30 -15.77
N LEU A 91 -29.45 -10.57 -16.79
CA LEU A 91 -30.39 -9.45 -16.66
C LEU A 91 -31.71 -9.86 -15.99
N ASN A 92 -32.19 -11.08 -16.21
CA ASN A 92 -33.42 -11.59 -15.60
C ASN A 92 -33.30 -11.81 -14.08
N ARG A 93 -32.09 -11.92 -13.54
CA ARG A 93 -31.84 -12.05 -12.10
C ARG A 93 -31.62 -10.71 -11.40
N LEU A 94 -31.50 -9.62 -12.16
CA LEU A 94 -31.23 -8.30 -11.60
C LEU A 94 -32.51 -7.60 -11.10
N PRO A 95 -32.40 -6.73 -10.08
CA PRO A 95 -33.51 -5.84 -9.70
C PRO A 95 -33.95 -4.96 -10.88
N LYS A 96 -35.26 -4.88 -11.14
CA LYS A 96 -35.85 -4.15 -12.30
C LYS A 96 -35.26 -2.74 -12.50
N ARG A 97 -35.03 -2.01 -11.41
CA ARG A 97 -34.49 -0.64 -11.40
C ARG A 97 -33.07 -0.52 -12.00
N ASN A 98 -32.30 -1.61 -12.04
CA ASN A 98 -30.92 -1.62 -12.51
C ASN A 98 -30.78 -2.14 -13.96
N VAL A 99 -31.77 -2.89 -14.45
CA VAL A 99 -31.70 -3.66 -15.72
C VAL A 99 -31.35 -2.78 -16.93
N ALA A 100 -32.03 -1.64 -17.10
CA ALA A 100 -31.84 -0.79 -18.28
C ALA A 100 -30.40 -0.22 -18.39
N SER A 101 -29.87 0.29 -17.27
CA SER A 101 -28.51 0.86 -17.20
C SER A 101 -27.45 -0.21 -17.44
N ILE A 102 -27.60 -1.38 -16.82
CA ILE A 102 -26.67 -2.50 -16.98
C ILE A 102 -26.72 -3.03 -18.40
N ARG A 103 -27.92 -3.27 -18.97
CA ARG A 103 -28.08 -3.71 -20.35
C ARG A 103 -27.33 -2.81 -21.32
N LYS A 104 -27.48 -1.49 -21.18
CA LYS A 104 -26.76 -0.52 -22.01
C LYS A 104 -25.24 -0.72 -21.93
N ARG A 105 -24.67 -0.86 -20.74
CA ARG A 105 -23.23 -1.06 -20.56
C ARG A 105 -22.73 -2.41 -21.09
N PHE A 106 -23.49 -3.48 -20.94
CA PHE A 106 -23.15 -4.77 -21.54
C PHE A 106 -23.29 -4.80 -23.07
N GLN A 107 -23.91 -3.78 -23.68
CA GLN A 107 -24.02 -3.61 -25.13
C GLN A 107 -23.03 -2.61 -25.72
N SER A 108 -22.63 -1.58 -24.96
CA SER A 108 -21.75 -0.50 -25.43
C SER A 108 -20.37 -0.46 -24.75
N GLY A 109 -20.17 -1.28 -23.72
CA GLY A 109 -19.02 -1.21 -22.83
C GLY A 109 -19.10 -0.04 -21.84
N GLY A 110 -18.17 -0.05 -20.87
CA GLY A 110 -17.95 1.05 -19.94
C GLY A 110 -18.27 0.72 -18.47
N LEU A 111 -18.09 1.73 -17.63
CA LEU A 111 -18.32 1.64 -16.19
C LEU A 111 -19.79 1.36 -15.85
N LEU A 112 -19.98 0.40 -14.94
CA LEU A 112 -21.21 0.20 -14.21
C LEU A 112 -21.31 1.21 -13.08
N THR A 113 -22.54 1.66 -12.79
CA THR A 113 -22.83 2.40 -11.56
C THR A 113 -22.61 1.51 -10.34
N GLU A 114 -22.27 2.06 -9.16
CA GLU A 114 -22.13 1.29 -7.90
C GLU A 114 -23.28 0.31 -7.65
N LYS A 115 -24.52 0.79 -7.67
CA LYS A 115 -25.71 -0.08 -7.48
C LYS A 115 -25.85 -1.15 -8.57
N GLY A 116 -25.39 -0.84 -9.78
CA GLY A 116 -25.43 -1.76 -10.90
C GLY A 116 -24.36 -2.84 -10.80
N PHE A 117 -23.16 -2.47 -10.36
CA PHE A 117 -22.08 -3.39 -10.06
C PHE A 117 -22.47 -4.37 -8.96
N SER A 118 -22.94 -3.88 -7.80
CA SER A 118 -23.40 -4.76 -6.70
C SER A 118 -24.48 -5.74 -7.16
N ALA A 119 -25.46 -5.27 -7.95
CA ALA A 119 -26.50 -6.14 -8.48
C ALA A 119 -25.94 -7.24 -9.42
N VAL A 120 -24.94 -6.91 -10.25
CA VAL A 120 -24.27 -7.90 -11.11
C VAL A 120 -23.48 -8.91 -10.28
N VAL A 121 -22.72 -8.45 -9.29
CA VAL A 121 -21.94 -9.32 -8.38
C VAL A 121 -22.87 -10.33 -7.70
N GLU A 122 -23.95 -9.88 -7.07
CA GLU A 122 -24.87 -10.79 -6.36
C GLU A 122 -25.59 -11.76 -7.31
N ALA A 123 -25.94 -11.32 -8.53
CA ALA A 123 -26.53 -12.21 -9.52
C ALA A 123 -25.52 -13.26 -10.04
N LEU A 124 -24.25 -12.89 -10.22
CA LEU A 124 -23.21 -13.80 -10.66
C LEU A 124 -22.85 -14.82 -9.59
N ARG A 125 -22.80 -14.44 -8.31
CA ARG A 125 -22.58 -15.38 -7.20
C ARG A 125 -23.65 -16.48 -7.14
N GLN A 126 -24.87 -16.20 -7.60
CA GLN A 126 -25.93 -17.21 -7.72
C GLN A 126 -25.84 -18.05 -9.00
N LEU A 127 -25.36 -17.48 -10.10
CA LEU A 127 -25.37 -18.11 -11.43
C LEU A 127 -24.09 -18.88 -11.74
N ALA A 128 -22.96 -18.47 -11.18
CA ALA A 128 -21.66 -19.13 -11.27
C ALA A 128 -20.96 -19.08 -9.90
N PRO A 129 -21.36 -19.95 -8.94
CA PRO A 129 -20.77 -20.02 -7.61
C PRO A 129 -19.25 -20.26 -7.63
N GLN A 130 -18.73 -20.89 -8.68
CA GLN A 130 -17.30 -21.13 -8.84
C GLN A 130 -16.48 -19.88 -9.18
N ALA A 131 -17.12 -18.82 -9.70
CA ALA A 131 -16.50 -17.50 -9.89
C ALA A 131 -16.61 -16.62 -8.63
N SER A 132 -17.08 -17.20 -7.51
CA SER A 132 -17.34 -16.47 -6.27
C SER A 132 -16.09 -15.92 -5.62
N THR A 133 -14.94 -16.59 -5.69
CA THR A 133 -13.73 -16.20 -4.94
C THR A 133 -13.25 -14.79 -5.32
N LEU A 134 -13.14 -14.49 -6.63
CA LEU A 134 -12.78 -13.15 -7.14
C LEU A 134 -13.85 -12.10 -6.78
N LEU A 135 -15.12 -12.50 -6.79
CA LEU A 135 -16.26 -11.62 -6.54
C LEU A 135 -16.61 -11.43 -5.05
N ASP A 136 -16.18 -12.33 -4.17
CA ASP A 136 -16.53 -12.35 -2.76
C ASP A 136 -15.99 -11.14 -2.03
N ARG A 137 -14.81 -10.66 -2.47
CA ARG A 137 -14.24 -9.40 -1.98
C ARG A 137 -15.12 -8.18 -2.29
N PHE A 138 -16.00 -8.27 -3.28
CA PHE A 138 -16.96 -7.22 -3.65
C PHE A 138 -18.39 -7.49 -3.20
N SER A 139 -18.61 -8.55 -2.41
CA SER A 139 -19.93 -8.91 -1.90
C SER A 139 -20.55 -7.81 -1.04
N GLU A 140 -21.88 -7.75 -1.03
CA GLU A 140 -22.62 -6.86 -0.12
C GLU A 140 -22.33 -7.21 1.35
N THR A 141 -22.13 -8.50 1.65
CA THR A 141 -21.77 -8.99 2.99
C THR A 141 -20.45 -8.40 3.49
N ARG A 142 -19.36 -8.51 2.71
CA ARG A 142 -18.06 -7.93 3.10
C ARG A 142 -18.15 -6.41 3.21
N THR A 143 -18.83 -5.76 2.26
CA THR A 143 -19.04 -4.30 2.27
C THR A 143 -19.78 -3.85 3.52
N ALA A 144 -20.82 -4.58 3.93
CA ALA A 144 -21.58 -4.29 5.14
C ALA A 144 -20.74 -4.47 6.40
N ARG A 145 -19.90 -5.52 6.47
CA ARG A 145 -18.96 -5.75 7.57
C ARG A 145 -18.00 -4.57 7.75
N ILE A 146 -17.34 -4.13 6.67
CA ILE A 146 -16.42 -2.97 6.70
C ILE A 146 -17.14 -1.70 7.15
N ARG A 147 -18.39 -1.49 6.71
CA ARG A 147 -19.19 -0.31 7.10
C ARG A 147 -19.58 -0.30 8.57
N ARG A 148 -19.76 -1.48 9.19
CA ARG A 148 -20.11 -1.65 10.61
C ARG A 148 -18.92 -1.45 11.56
N LEU A 149 -17.69 -1.49 11.05
CA LEU A 149 -16.50 -1.24 11.87
C LEU A 149 -16.59 0.15 12.54
N PRO A 150 -16.26 0.26 13.84
CA PRO A 150 -16.22 1.53 14.54
C PRO A 150 -15.30 2.54 13.85
N ASP A 151 -15.64 3.83 13.90
CA ASP A 151 -14.83 4.89 13.27
C ASP A 151 -13.37 4.88 13.71
N LYS A 152 -13.14 4.65 15.01
CA LYS A 152 -11.79 4.53 15.58
C LYS A 152 -11.01 3.35 14.97
N ALA A 153 -11.66 2.20 14.83
CA ALA A 153 -11.06 1.02 14.21
C ALA A 153 -10.73 1.27 12.74
N ARG A 154 -11.65 1.89 11.97
CA ARG A 154 -11.40 2.24 10.56
C ARG A 154 -10.23 3.19 10.41
N LYS A 155 -10.13 4.23 11.24
CA LYS A 155 -9.00 5.17 11.21
C LYS A 155 -7.67 4.47 11.50
N ASN A 156 -7.64 3.61 12.52
CA ASN A 156 -6.45 2.82 12.85
C ASN A 156 -6.04 1.90 11.68
N LEU A 157 -6.97 1.11 11.15
CA LEU A 157 -6.72 0.22 10.02
C LEU A 157 -6.26 0.98 8.77
N ALA A 158 -6.75 2.21 8.55
CA ALA A 158 -6.29 3.05 7.44
C ALA A 158 -4.83 3.48 7.60
N GLN A 159 -4.42 3.85 8.82
CA GLN A 159 -3.03 4.22 9.13
C GLN A 159 -2.09 3.00 9.00
N GLN A 160 -2.48 1.88 9.59
CA GLN A 160 -1.74 0.62 9.50
C GLN A 160 -1.57 0.16 8.05
N LYS A 161 -2.64 0.22 7.24
CA LYS A 161 -2.58 -0.08 5.81
C LYS A 161 -1.61 0.84 5.06
N GLU A 162 -1.65 2.15 5.31
CA GLU A 162 -0.74 3.12 4.68
C GLU A 162 0.73 2.82 5.05
N ALA A 163 0.99 2.43 6.30
CA ALA A 163 2.31 2.00 6.76
C ALA A 163 2.79 0.75 6.01
N VAL A 164 1.96 -0.29 5.91
CA VAL A 164 2.27 -1.52 5.16
C VAL A 164 2.55 -1.23 3.68
N LEU A 165 1.68 -0.45 3.02
CA LEU A 165 1.88 -0.06 1.62
C LEU A 165 3.17 0.74 1.43
N THR A 166 3.53 1.60 2.39
CA THR A 166 4.76 2.40 2.33
C THR A 166 5.97 1.48 2.45
N ALA A 167 5.96 0.55 3.42
CA ALA A 167 7.02 -0.44 3.60
C ALA A 167 7.23 -1.31 2.35
N LEU A 168 6.15 -1.85 1.77
CA LEU A 168 6.20 -2.61 0.51
C LEU A 168 6.84 -1.80 -0.63
N SER A 169 6.48 -0.51 -0.73
CA SER A 169 7.04 0.39 -1.74
C SER A 169 8.53 0.63 -1.59
N ILE A 170 8.99 0.84 -0.34
CA ILE A 170 10.41 1.04 -0.05
C ILE A 170 11.19 -0.25 -0.31
N ALA A 171 10.62 -1.41 0.00
CA ALA A 171 11.22 -2.71 -0.29
C ALA A 171 11.25 -3.07 -1.78
N GLY A 172 10.51 -2.35 -2.63
CA GLY A 172 10.37 -2.68 -4.05
C GLY A 172 9.44 -3.87 -4.31
N LEU A 173 8.59 -4.23 -3.35
CA LEU A 173 7.67 -5.36 -3.45
C LEU A 173 6.30 -4.95 -4.02
N SER A 174 5.61 -5.92 -4.63
CA SER A 174 4.24 -5.72 -5.08
C SER A 174 3.30 -5.44 -3.91
N ARG A 175 2.35 -4.52 -4.13
CA ARG A 175 1.31 -4.18 -3.15
C ARG A 175 0.03 -4.98 -3.34
N ASP A 176 -0.04 -5.80 -4.37
CA ASP A 176 -1.22 -6.59 -4.71
C ASP A 176 -1.68 -7.54 -3.59
N PRO A 177 -0.80 -8.16 -2.77
CA PRO A 177 -1.23 -9.00 -1.65
C PRO A 177 -2.16 -8.28 -0.66
N VAL A 178 -2.05 -6.95 -0.54
CA VAL A 178 -2.90 -6.15 0.34
C VAL A 178 -4.38 -6.20 -0.08
N GLN A 179 -4.68 -6.51 -1.36
CA GLN A 179 -6.05 -6.62 -1.86
C GLN A 179 -6.79 -7.87 -1.40
N GLU A 180 -6.07 -8.84 -0.84
CA GLU A 180 -6.64 -10.08 -0.30
C GLU A 180 -7.23 -9.87 1.10
N TRP A 181 -7.05 -8.66 1.66
CA TRP A 181 -7.57 -8.32 2.97
C TRP A 181 -9.07 -8.57 3.08
N ALA A 182 -9.49 -9.32 4.09
CA ALA A 182 -10.88 -9.56 4.43
C ALA A 182 -11.12 -9.33 5.93
N PRO A 183 -12.24 -8.70 6.31
CA PRO A 183 -12.59 -8.56 7.71
C PRO A 183 -12.92 -9.94 8.30
N SER A 184 -12.31 -10.28 9.44
CA SER A 184 -12.70 -11.43 10.26
C SER A 184 -14.10 -11.22 10.87
N ASP A 185 -14.63 -12.24 11.54
CA ASP A 185 -15.92 -12.13 12.23
C ASP A 185 -15.84 -11.21 13.46
N GLU A 186 -14.65 -11.06 14.05
CA GLU A 186 -14.35 -10.10 15.12
C GLU A 186 -13.87 -8.75 14.54
N THR A 187 -13.84 -7.71 15.38
CA THR A 187 -13.29 -6.41 14.95
C THR A 187 -11.77 -6.51 14.87
N PRO A 188 -11.14 -6.34 13.69
CA PRO A 188 -9.69 -6.45 13.56
C PRO A 188 -8.99 -5.37 14.38
N VAL A 189 -7.97 -5.76 15.14
CA VAL A 189 -7.13 -4.83 15.91
C VAL A 189 -5.89 -4.43 15.11
N SER A 190 -5.41 -5.34 14.27
CA SER A 190 -4.36 -5.10 13.28
C SER A 190 -4.90 -5.23 11.86
N PHE A 191 -4.35 -4.42 10.94
CA PHE A 191 -4.59 -4.57 9.52
C PHE A 191 -4.07 -5.91 9.01
N LEU A 192 -3.00 -6.43 9.61
CA LEU A 192 -2.46 -7.73 9.22
C LEU A 192 -3.49 -8.84 9.47
N ASP A 193 -4.29 -8.79 10.55
CA ASP A 193 -5.28 -9.85 10.91
C ASP A 193 -6.26 -10.22 9.78
N GLY A 194 -6.45 -9.33 8.80
CA GLY A 194 -7.32 -9.58 7.65
C GLY A 194 -6.60 -10.11 6.41
N LEU A 195 -5.27 -10.20 6.39
CA LEU A 195 -4.52 -10.75 5.26
C LEU A 195 -4.34 -12.27 5.41
N PRO A 196 -4.50 -13.06 4.33
CA PRO A 196 -4.29 -14.50 4.37
C PRO A 196 -2.82 -14.89 4.64
N SER A 197 -1.89 -14.00 4.28
CA SER A 197 -0.45 -14.16 4.48
C SER A 197 0.03 -13.86 5.91
N VAL A 198 -0.87 -13.57 6.86
CA VAL A 198 -0.50 -13.57 8.29
C VAL A 198 -0.31 -15.00 8.74
N ARG A 199 0.94 -15.41 8.68
CA ARG A 199 1.41 -16.56 9.41
C ARG A 199 1.65 -16.10 10.84
N LEU A 200 0.79 -16.60 11.72
CA LEU A 200 0.88 -16.44 13.16
C LEU A 200 2.27 -16.90 13.66
N ARG A 201 2.51 -16.57 14.93
CA ARG A 201 3.72 -16.68 15.77
C ARG A 201 4.38 -18.08 15.89
N GLU A 202 4.27 -18.94 14.88
CA GLU A 202 4.80 -20.30 14.80
C GLU A 202 5.49 -20.62 13.44
N ASP A 203 5.48 -19.70 12.47
CA ASP A 203 6.23 -19.92 11.22
C ASP A 203 7.75 -19.82 11.47
N PRO A 204 8.53 -20.89 11.20
CA PRO A 204 9.98 -20.88 11.32
C PRO A 204 10.64 -19.71 10.59
N MET A 205 10.06 -19.21 9.50
CA MET A 205 10.60 -18.09 8.73
C MET A 205 10.45 -16.74 9.44
N VAL A 206 9.26 -16.47 10.01
CA VAL A 206 9.00 -15.27 10.84
C VAL A 206 9.87 -15.33 12.09
N VAL A 207 9.95 -16.50 12.72
CA VAL A 207 10.80 -16.74 13.89
C VAL A 207 12.28 -16.52 13.53
N ASN A 208 12.76 -17.00 12.39
CA ASN A 208 14.15 -16.82 11.95
C ASN A 208 14.50 -15.35 11.68
N ASP A 209 13.62 -14.57 11.03
CA ASP A 209 13.87 -13.14 10.81
C ASP A 209 13.93 -12.37 12.13
N LEU A 210 13.01 -12.68 13.03
CA LEU A 210 12.99 -12.08 14.37
C LEU A 210 14.17 -12.54 15.23
N GLN A 211 14.71 -13.74 14.98
CA GLN A 211 15.91 -14.25 15.62
C GLN A 211 17.18 -13.57 15.12
N ASN A 212 17.24 -13.26 13.83
CA ASN A 212 18.42 -12.65 13.22
C ASN A 212 18.37 -11.13 13.18
N LEU A 213 17.23 -10.50 13.49
CA LEU A 213 17.15 -9.05 13.49
C LEU A 213 18.03 -8.45 14.61
N PRO A 214 19.16 -7.81 14.27
CA PRO A 214 20.11 -7.35 15.27
C PRO A 214 19.46 -6.29 16.16
N GLY A 215 19.47 -6.53 17.47
CA GLY A 215 18.98 -5.59 18.47
C GLY A 215 17.50 -5.66 18.84
N PHE A 216 16.69 -6.56 18.24
CA PHE A 216 15.25 -6.71 18.55
C PHE A 216 14.86 -8.11 19.01
N GLU A 217 15.76 -8.78 19.74
CA GLU A 217 15.52 -9.99 20.53
C GLU A 217 14.18 -9.97 21.31
N VAL A 218 13.75 -8.79 21.73
CA VAL A 218 12.54 -8.55 22.54
C VAL A 218 11.24 -8.67 21.76
N VAL A 219 11.28 -8.46 20.43
CA VAL A 219 10.11 -8.74 19.60
C VAL A 219 9.76 -10.23 19.70
N LYS A 220 10.59 -11.11 20.23
CA LYS A 220 10.21 -12.51 20.51
C LYS A 220 9.10 -12.65 21.57
N SER A 221 8.99 -11.74 22.54
CA SER A 221 8.17 -11.92 23.75
C SER A 221 6.75 -11.34 23.71
N TYR A 222 6.41 -10.46 22.76
CA TYR A 222 5.11 -9.77 22.73
C TYR A 222 4.08 -10.27 21.70
N PRO A 223 2.77 -10.15 21.96
CA PRO A 223 1.75 -10.40 20.95
C PRO A 223 1.68 -9.21 19.97
N TYR A 224 2.24 -9.36 18.77
CA TYR A 224 2.08 -8.44 17.64
C TYR A 224 1.63 -9.22 16.41
N GLY A 225 0.96 -8.51 15.48
CA GLY A 225 0.76 -9.04 14.14
C GLY A 225 2.06 -8.87 13.36
N ALA A 226 2.52 -9.92 12.69
CA ALA A 226 3.61 -9.86 11.74
C ALA A 226 3.19 -10.52 10.42
N ALA A 227 3.72 -10.03 9.32
CA ALA A 227 3.53 -10.59 7.99
C ALA A 227 4.84 -10.51 7.21
N VAL A 228 5.15 -11.58 6.49
CA VAL A 228 6.31 -11.64 5.59
C VAL A 228 5.79 -11.49 4.16
N PHE A 229 6.44 -10.62 3.40
CA PHE A 229 6.21 -10.40 1.99
C PHE A 229 7.50 -10.69 1.25
N GLU A 230 7.41 -11.46 0.17
CA GLU A 230 8.55 -11.90 -0.61
C GLU A 230 8.26 -11.70 -2.10
N SER A 231 9.31 -11.48 -2.88
CA SER A 231 9.27 -11.52 -4.34
C SER A 231 10.33 -12.49 -4.83
N GLU A 232 9.90 -13.53 -5.54
CA GLU A 232 10.79 -14.48 -6.21
C GLU A 232 11.61 -13.76 -7.30
N GLU A 233 10.98 -12.82 -8.02
CA GLU A 233 11.61 -12.06 -9.12
C GLU A 233 12.79 -11.22 -8.65
N THR A 234 12.65 -10.50 -7.54
CA THR A 234 13.71 -9.61 -7.03
C THR A 234 14.54 -10.26 -5.93
N SER A 235 14.16 -11.47 -5.46
CA SER A 235 14.71 -12.10 -4.25
C SER A 235 14.67 -11.16 -3.03
N GLU A 236 13.70 -10.24 -3.01
CA GLU A 236 13.52 -9.27 -1.93
C GLU A 236 12.53 -9.84 -0.92
N ARG A 237 12.81 -9.57 0.35
CA ARG A 237 11.95 -9.97 1.47
C ARG A 237 11.70 -8.78 2.36
N LEU A 238 10.49 -8.71 2.90
CA LEU A 238 10.03 -7.67 3.79
C LEU A 238 9.21 -8.30 4.91
N THR A 239 9.70 -8.18 6.13
CA THR A 239 8.90 -8.51 7.32
C THR A 239 8.30 -7.23 7.84
N VAL A 240 6.97 -7.16 7.88
CA VAL A 240 6.17 -6.06 8.43
C VAL A 240 5.62 -6.49 9.78
N ILE A 241 5.93 -5.70 10.79
CA ILE A 241 5.36 -5.86 12.14
C ILE A 241 4.30 -4.78 12.30
N LEU A 242 3.17 -5.03 12.96
CA LEU A 242 2.22 -3.98 13.34
C LEU A 242 1.80 -4.22 14.79
N ALA A 243 2.00 -3.21 15.63
CA ALA A 243 1.47 -3.25 16.99
C ALA A 243 0.96 -1.88 17.46
N ASN A 244 0.52 -1.80 18.71
CA ASN A 244 -0.19 -0.67 19.31
C ASN A 244 0.56 0.71 19.30
N ARG A 245 -0.05 1.71 18.64
CA ARG A 245 0.52 3.01 18.25
C ARG A 245 0.90 3.99 19.37
N LEU A 246 0.11 4.11 20.45
CA LEU A 246 0.28 5.21 21.44
C LEU A 246 1.67 5.28 22.10
N PRO A 247 2.28 4.16 22.54
CA PRO A 247 3.52 4.23 23.32
C PRO A 247 4.79 4.49 22.49
N LEU A 248 4.75 4.30 21.17
CA LEU A 248 5.87 4.62 20.27
C LEU A 248 5.91 6.10 19.93
N GLU A 249 4.73 6.70 19.69
CA GLU A 249 4.57 8.14 19.48
C GLU A 249 5.07 8.91 20.72
N GLU A 250 4.83 8.38 21.92
CA GLU A 250 5.31 8.89 23.21
C GLU A 250 6.83 8.83 23.39
N GLN A 251 7.55 7.95 22.67
CA GLN A 251 9.00 7.79 22.83
C GLN A 251 9.82 8.35 21.66
N THR A 252 9.35 8.21 20.43
CA THR A 252 10.07 8.66 19.23
C THR A 252 9.44 9.88 18.56
N GLY A 253 8.19 10.19 18.87
CA GLY A 253 7.40 11.19 18.15
C GLY A 253 6.87 10.72 16.80
N THR A 254 7.02 9.43 16.43
CA THR A 254 6.74 8.94 15.06
C THR A 254 5.71 7.81 14.99
N ASP A 255 5.08 7.70 13.81
CA ASP A 255 4.03 6.74 13.48
C ASP A 255 4.57 5.47 12.80
N LEU A 256 5.69 5.58 12.07
CA LEU A 256 6.28 4.52 11.24
C LEU A 256 7.80 4.50 11.43
N ILE A 257 8.39 3.31 11.58
CA ILE A 257 9.84 3.10 11.65
C ILE A 257 10.24 2.06 10.61
N TYR A 258 10.88 2.49 9.54
CA TYR A 258 11.45 1.62 8.51
C TYR A 258 12.90 1.28 8.87
N PHE A 259 13.31 0.00 8.73
CA PHE A 259 14.68 -0.45 8.99
C PHE A 259 15.28 -1.19 7.79
N ASN A 260 16.19 -0.53 7.08
CA ASN A 260 16.97 -1.18 6.04
C ASN A 260 18.08 -2.03 6.68
N GLU A 261 17.92 -3.35 6.72
CA GLU A 261 18.93 -4.24 7.30
C GLU A 261 20.21 -4.31 6.45
N THR A 262 20.10 -4.26 5.12
CA THR A 262 21.26 -4.27 4.20
C THR A 262 22.26 -3.15 4.52
N TYR A 263 21.76 -1.94 4.81
CA TYR A 263 22.58 -0.76 5.11
C TYR A 263 22.53 -0.34 6.59
N GLN A 264 21.90 -1.16 7.44
CA GLN A 264 21.65 -0.90 8.86
C GLN A 264 21.17 0.54 9.09
N SER A 265 20.04 0.91 8.48
CA SER A 265 19.53 2.29 8.44
C SER A 265 18.09 2.38 8.90
N PHE A 266 17.82 3.27 9.85
CA PHE A 266 16.47 3.65 10.25
C PHE A 266 16.00 4.90 9.52
N VAL A 267 14.74 4.91 9.14
CA VAL A 267 13.98 6.10 8.73
C VAL A 267 12.64 6.08 9.47
N MET A 268 12.28 7.20 10.06
CA MET A 268 11.09 7.32 10.90
C MET A 268 10.19 8.42 10.35
N VAL A 269 8.89 8.16 10.29
CA VAL A 269 7.91 9.05 9.66
C VAL A 269 6.77 9.34 10.61
N GLN A 270 6.44 10.61 10.77
CA GLN A 270 5.25 11.07 11.48
C GLN A 270 4.21 11.60 10.50
N TYR A 271 2.98 11.10 10.57
CA TYR A 271 1.91 11.47 9.64
C TYR A 271 1.04 12.58 10.22
N LYS A 272 0.75 13.61 9.41
CA LYS A 272 -0.21 14.66 9.75
C LYS A 272 -1.23 14.86 8.65
N ALA A 273 -2.48 14.92 9.06
CA ALA A 273 -3.59 15.11 8.14
C ALA A 273 -3.76 16.60 7.81
N MET A 274 -3.85 16.89 6.52
CA MET A 274 -4.25 18.19 6.00
C MET A 274 -5.77 18.25 5.87
N GLU A 275 -6.35 19.40 6.17
CA GLU A 275 -7.76 19.69 5.99
C GLU A 275 -8.03 20.26 4.61
N ARG A 276 -9.20 19.92 4.05
CA ARG A 276 -9.64 20.47 2.77
C ARG A 276 -10.39 21.79 3.02
N GLU A 277 -9.95 22.86 2.38
CA GLU A 277 -10.55 24.18 2.48
C GLU A 277 -11.04 24.66 1.11
N ASP A 278 -12.34 24.88 0.99
CA ASP A 278 -12.90 25.39 -0.26
C ASP A 278 -12.54 26.87 -0.46
N ARG A 279 -12.06 27.19 -1.67
CA ARG A 279 -11.67 28.54 -2.07
C ARG A 279 -12.69 29.10 -3.07
N ARG A 280 -13.01 30.40 -2.97
CA ARG A 280 -13.85 31.07 -3.98
C ARG A 280 -13.11 31.07 -5.33
N ASN A 281 -13.74 30.54 -6.37
CA ASN A 281 -13.23 30.51 -7.74
C ASN A 281 -11.86 29.81 -7.94
N ARG A 282 -11.45 28.92 -7.02
CA ARG A 282 -10.26 28.07 -7.16
C ARG A 282 -10.56 26.65 -6.66
N PRO A 283 -9.80 25.62 -7.08
CA PRO A 283 -9.86 24.31 -6.46
C PRO A 283 -9.62 24.39 -4.95
N ALA A 284 -10.19 23.44 -4.21
CA ALA A 284 -10.03 23.37 -2.77
C ALA A 284 -8.55 23.21 -2.37
N GLU A 285 -8.13 24.00 -1.40
CA GLU A 285 -6.84 23.97 -0.69
C GLU A 285 -6.70 22.69 0.16
N ALA A 286 -5.60 21.94 0.11
CA ALA A 286 -5.19 21.12 1.27
C ALA A 286 -4.30 21.96 2.19
N VAL A 287 -4.72 22.12 3.45
CA VAL A 287 -4.13 23.05 4.41
C VAL A 287 -3.80 22.34 5.72
N TYR A 288 -2.58 22.48 6.20
CA TYR A 288 -2.18 22.13 7.56
C TYR A 288 -1.97 23.41 8.38
N ARG A 289 -2.62 23.53 9.54
CA ARG A 289 -2.65 24.77 10.33
C ARG A 289 -1.68 24.71 11.50
N LEU A 290 -1.05 25.84 11.80
CA LEU A 290 -0.12 26.02 12.91
C LEU A 290 -0.56 27.16 13.84
N PRO A 291 -0.19 27.13 15.13
CA PRO A 291 0.61 26.10 15.79
C PRO A 291 -0.19 24.81 16.07
N ASP A 292 0.51 23.68 16.11
CA ASP A 292 -0.02 22.38 16.54
C ASP A 292 0.79 21.91 17.76
N ALA A 293 0.18 21.98 18.94
CA ALA A 293 0.85 21.64 20.20
C ALA A 293 1.27 20.17 20.26
N GLN A 294 0.47 19.26 19.70
CA GLN A 294 0.80 17.84 19.67
C GLN A 294 1.99 17.59 18.75
N LEU A 295 2.01 18.20 17.56
CA LEU A 295 3.17 18.10 16.66
C LEU A 295 4.42 18.69 17.32
N LYS A 296 4.29 19.78 18.08
CA LYS A 296 5.42 20.36 18.80
C LYS A 296 6.02 19.35 19.80
N GLU A 297 5.20 18.70 20.61
CA GLU A 297 5.66 17.66 21.55
C GLU A 297 6.32 16.48 20.82
N GLU A 298 5.78 16.07 19.68
CA GLU A 298 6.38 15.02 18.84
C GLU A 298 7.76 15.43 18.31
N ILE A 299 7.91 16.67 17.83
CA ILE A 299 9.20 17.20 17.36
C ILE A 299 10.20 17.32 18.51
N ASP A 300 9.77 17.77 19.69
CA ASP A 300 10.64 17.87 20.86
C ASP A 300 11.19 16.46 21.24
N ARG A 301 10.41 15.39 21.05
CA ARG A 301 10.88 13.99 21.21
C ARG A 301 11.85 13.55 20.11
N MET A 302 11.57 13.90 18.85
CA MET A 302 12.50 13.62 17.75
C MET A 302 13.86 14.29 18.00
N ASP A 303 13.86 15.50 18.53
CA ASP A 303 15.07 16.26 18.83
C ASP A 303 15.90 15.61 19.94
N ALA A 304 15.26 15.09 20.99
CA ALA A 304 15.95 14.32 22.03
C ALA A 304 16.63 13.07 21.46
N VAL A 305 15.97 12.36 20.53
CA VAL A 305 16.59 11.23 19.82
C VAL A 305 17.75 11.70 18.96
N LEU A 306 17.58 12.78 18.18
CA LEU A 306 18.64 13.33 17.34
C LEU A 306 19.89 13.72 18.11
N ASP A 307 19.73 14.31 19.30
CA ASP A 307 20.87 14.70 20.14
C ASP A 307 21.64 13.47 20.63
N THR A 308 20.95 12.37 20.89
CA THR A 308 21.57 11.07 21.18
C THR A 308 22.34 10.53 19.95
N LEU A 309 21.77 10.65 18.75
CA LEU A 309 22.40 10.17 17.51
C LEU A 309 23.63 11.00 17.11
N LYS A 310 23.61 12.32 17.35
CA LYS A 310 24.75 13.21 17.07
C LYS A 310 25.98 12.91 17.94
N ALA A 311 25.80 12.25 19.09
CA ALA A 311 26.91 11.82 19.94
C ALA A 311 27.66 10.60 19.38
N CYS A 312 27.14 9.94 18.34
CA CYS A 312 27.80 8.81 17.70
C CYS A 312 29.05 9.26 16.93
N ALA A 313 30.03 8.36 16.83
CA ALA A 313 31.21 8.59 16.01
C ALA A 313 30.82 8.79 14.53
N PRO A 314 31.47 9.71 13.80
CA PRO A 314 31.23 9.91 12.38
C PRO A 314 31.42 8.62 11.59
N ASN A 315 30.58 8.43 10.57
CA ASN A 315 30.73 7.28 9.69
C ASN A 315 32.02 7.39 8.85
N THR A 316 32.75 6.27 8.76
CA THR A 316 33.97 6.15 7.96
C THR A 316 33.87 5.10 6.86
N ASP A 317 32.76 4.34 6.81
CA ASP A 317 32.52 3.26 5.85
C ASP A 317 31.63 3.72 4.69
N ILE A 318 31.86 3.17 3.50
CA ILE A 318 31.07 3.50 2.31
C ILE A 318 29.59 3.09 2.45
N GLY A 319 29.30 1.97 3.12
CA GLY A 319 27.93 1.48 3.36
C GLY A 319 27.13 2.34 4.33
N GLY A 320 27.82 3.11 5.17
CA GLY A 320 27.22 4.07 6.08
C GLY A 320 27.02 5.47 5.49
N TYR A 321 27.39 5.73 4.23
CA TYR A 321 27.23 7.05 3.63
C TYR A 321 25.75 7.45 3.53
N ARG A 322 25.44 8.70 3.90
CA ARG A 322 24.10 9.30 3.83
C ARG A 322 24.19 10.73 3.27
N LEU A 323 23.21 11.11 2.47
CA LEU A 323 22.96 12.51 2.10
C LEU A 323 22.52 13.33 3.32
N THR A 324 21.76 12.69 4.22
CA THR A 324 21.43 13.22 5.55
C THR A 324 21.30 12.08 6.54
N GLU A 325 21.92 12.25 7.70
CA GLU A 325 21.88 11.31 8.82
C GLU A 325 20.63 11.49 9.70
N ASN A 326 19.87 12.57 9.50
CA ASN A 326 18.62 12.79 10.22
C ASN A 326 17.55 11.80 9.70
N PRO A 327 17.05 10.87 10.55
CA PRO A 327 16.12 9.84 10.10
C PRO A 327 14.66 10.31 10.08
N PHE A 328 14.34 11.51 10.55
CA PHE A 328 12.97 11.94 10.77
C PHE A 328 12.36 12.68 9.58
N PHE A 329 11.15 12.27 9.23
CA PHE A 329 10.32 12.90 8.20
C PHE A 329 8.91 13.16 8.70
N LEU A 330 8.31 14.25 8.25
CA LEU A 330 6.88 14.51 8.37
C LEU A 330 6.20 14.20 7.03
N LYS A 331 5.14 13.39 7.06
CA LYS A 331 4.24 13.20 5.91
C LYS A 331 2.98 14.03 6.11
N LEU A 332 2.82 15.11 5.34
CA LEU A 332 1.56 15.84 5.23
C LEU A 332 0.71 15.24 4.12
N CYS A 333 -0.46 14.71 4.45
CA CYS A 333 -1.35 14.10 3.46
C CYS A 333 -2.83 14.34 3.78
N SER A 334 -3.73 14.07 2.84
CA SER A 334 -5.17 14.10 3.14
C SER A 334 -5.53 13.06 4.22
N ARG A 335 -6.60 13.31 4.98
CA ARG A 335 -7.14 12.33 5.95
C ARG A 335 -7.28 10.95 5.32
N LEU A 336 -6.66 9.95 5.94
CA LEU A 336 -6.72 8.57 5.49
C LEU A 336 -8.15 8.04 5.59
N VAL A 337 -8.62 7.41 4.51
CA VAL A 337 -9.92 6.76 4.45
C VAL A 337 -9.69 5.27 4.28
N PHE A 338 -10.22 4.47 5.20
CA PHE A 338 -10.06 3.03 5.11
C PHE A 338 -10.77 2.50 3.86
N ASN A 339 -9.97 1.98 2.94
CA ASN A 339 -10.41 1.28 1.75
C ASN A 339 -9.45 0.12 1.51
N PRO A 340 -9.78 -1.11 1.93
CA PRO A 340 -8.85 -2.24 1.86
C PRO A 340 -8.48 -2.61 0.42
N ASP A 341 -9.34 -2.29 -0.55
CA ASP A 341 -9.14 -2.72 -1.94
C ASP A 341 -8.16 -1.81 -2.72
N ASP A 342 -7.94 -0.57 -2.27
CA ASP A 342 -7.06 0.40 -2.93
C ASP A 342 -5.60 0.17 -2.53
N VAL A 343 -4.71 -0.14 -3.47
CA VAL A 343 -3.28 -0.38 -3.18
C VAL A 343 -2.40 0.87 -3.39
N GLY A 344 -3.04 2.01 -3.65
CA GLY A 344 -2.36 3.29 -3.77
C GLY A 344 -1.93 3.82 -2.41
N LEU A 345 -0.72 4.39 -2.37
CA LEU A 345 -0.33 5.28 -1.28
C LEU A 345 -1.13 6.58 -1.37
N VAL A 346 -1.53 7.11 -0.23
CA VAL A 346 -2.15 8.44 -0.20
C VAL A 346 -1.11 9.47 -0.66
N PRO A 347 -1.44 10.32 -1.67
CA PRO A 347 -0.55 11.40 -2.07
C PRO A 347 -0.28 12.35 -0.91
N GLY A 348 0.98 12.75 -0.76
CA GLY A 348 1.44 13.56 0.35
C GLY A 348 2.78 14.21 0.07
N MET A 349 3.12 15.16 0.93
CA MET A 349 4.45 15.77 1.01
C MET A 349 5.23 15.08 2.12
N TYR A 350 6.37 14.49 1.80
CA TYR A 350 7.37 14.11 2.77
C TYR A 350 8.38 15.26 2.94
N LEU A 351 8.56 15.69 4.18
CA LEU A 351 9.42 16.80 4.57
C LEU A 351 10.46 16.28 5.57
N PRO A 352 11.77 16.34 5.27
CA PRO A 352 12.81 16.08 6.28
C PRO A 352 12.62 17.01 7.48
N LEU A 353 12.86 16.52 8.69
CA LEU A 353 12.64 17.31 9.91
C LEU A 353 13.45 18.62 9.93
N ASP A 354 14.70 18.61 9.45
CA ASP A 354 15.52 19.83 9.35
C ASP A 354 14.89 20.86 8.40
N TYR A 355 14.29 20.39 7.30
CA TYR A 355 13.58 21.26 6.37
C TYR A 355 12.29 21.80 6.99
N TRP A 356 11.56 20.98 7.74
CA TRP A 356 10.36 21.40 8.45
C TRP A 356 10.64 22.58 9.38
N LYS A 357 11.71 22.53 10.19
CA LYS A 357 12.05 23.60 11.14
C LYS A 357 12.31 24.93 10.44
N LEU A 358 12.94 24.89 9.27
CA LEU A 358 13.13 26.08 8.43
C LEU A 358 11.79 26.57 7.85
N LEU A 359 10.95 25.65 7.35
CA LEU A 359 9.66 25.96 6.77
C LEU A 359 8.71 26.59 7.79
N GLU A 360 8.66 26.07 9.01
CA GLU A 360 7.82 26.57 10.11
C GLU A 360 8.15 28.03 10.47
N SER A 361 9.40 28.45 10.27
CA SER A 361 9.86 29.82 10.50
C SER A 361 9.77 30.71 9.26
N ASP A 362 9.36 30.19 8.10
CA ASP A 362 9.35 30.93 6.85
C ASP A 362 8.17 31.91 6.81
N PRO A 363 8.38 33.21 6.54
CA PRO A 363 7.29 34.18 6.49
C PRO A 363 6.27 33.87 5.39
N GLY A 364 6.63 33.05 4.39
CA GLY A 364 5.74 32.61 3.32
C GLY A 364 4.63 31.65 3.74
N ILE A 365 4.67 31.11 4.98
CA ILE A 365 3.57 30.28 5.50
C ILE A 365 2.47 31.10 6.19
N GLN A 366 2.64 32.41 6.29
CA GLN A 366 1.60 33.28 6.85
C GLN A 366 0.39 33.35 5.92
N GLY A 367 -0.75 32.87 6.41
CA GLY A 367 -2.00 32.87 5.67
C GLY A 367 -2.67 34.25 5.60
N PRO A 368 -3.71 34.41 4.76
CA PRO A 368 -4.35 35.70 4.49
C PRO A 368 -4.97 36.39 5.71
N ARG A 369 -5.26 35.64 6.78
CA ARG A 369 -5.85 36.15 8.04
C ARG A 369 -4.83 36.22 9.18
N GLY A 370 -3.53 36.17 8.88
CA GLY A 370 -2.45 36.26 9.87
C GLY A 370 -2.10 34.96 10.59
N GLY A 371 -2.91 33.90 10.48
CA GLY A 371 -2.58 32.56 11.00
C GLY A 371 -1.59 31.82 10.11
N LEU A 372 -0.77 30.93 10.69
CA LEU A 372 0.22 30.14 9.96
C LEU A 372 -0.42 28.90 9.33
N GLN A 373 -0.07 28.61 8.08
CA GLN A 373 -0.58 27.45 7.36
C GLN A 373 0.40 26.92 6.31
N ILE A 374 0.48 25.61 6.18
CA ILE A 374 1.29 24.94 5.16
C ILE A 374 0.36 24.31 4.11
N THR A 375 0.68 24.55 2.86
CA THR A 375 -0.04 24.08 1.67
C THR A 375 0.98 23.60 0.64
N TYR A 376 0.55 22.88 -0.39
CA TYR A 376 1.45 22.46 -1.47
C TYR A 376 2.11 23.64 -2.21
N GLU A 377 1.44 24.80 -2.25
CA GLU A 377 1.95 25.99 -2.93
C GLU A 377 3.08 26.67 -2.13
N ASN A 378 2.91 26.79 -0.81
CA ASN A 378 3.86 27.53 0.04
C ASN A 378 4.93 26.65 0.71
N ALA A 379 4.77 25.32 0.68
CA ALA A 379 5.79 24.37 1.16
C ALA A 379 7.06 24.40 0.31
N LYS A 380 7.05 25.07 -0.86
CA LYS A 380 8.16 25.19 -1.83
C LYS A 380 8.63 23.83 -2.37
N ARG A 381 9.41 23.09 -1.59
CA ARG A 381 9.97 21.77 -1.96
C ARG A 381 9.44 20.69 -1.03
N HIS A 382 9.22 19.50 -1.58
CA HIS A 382 8.88 18.29 -0.83
C HIS A 382 9.28 17.06 -1.64
N PHE A 383 9.41 15.92 -0.97
CA PHE A 383 9.43 14.62 -1.65
C PHE A 383 8.00 14.14 -1.82
N ASP A 384 7.64 13.67 -3.02
CA ASP A 384 6.43 12.88 -3.18
C ASP A 384 6.68 11.43 -2.72
N ASN A 385 5.64 10.58 -2.79
CA ASN A 385 5.75 9.17 -2.40
C ASN A 385 6.89 8.44 -3.15
N THR A 386 7.08 8.70 -4.45
CA THR A 386 8.06 8.00 -5.29
C THR A 386 9.48 8.46 -4.97
N ALA A 387 9.70 9.76 -4.85
CA ALA A 387 10.99 10.33 -4.51
C ALA A 387 11.42 9.90 -3.10
N PHE A 388 10.49 9.92 -2.13
CA PHE A 388 10.73 9.41 -0.78
C PHE A 388 11.11 7.93 -0.78
N THR A 389 10.32 7.06 -1.43
CA THR A 389 10.64 5.62 -1.48
C THR A 389 11.99 5.36 -2.14
N THR A 390 12.35 6.14 -3.16
CA THR A 390 13.63 6.00 -3.86
C THR A 390 14.81 6.26 -2.94
N VAL A 391 14.80 7.38 -2.21
CA VAL A 391 15.93 7.74 -1.32
C VAL A 391 16.02 6.81 -0.10
N VAL A 392 14.90 6.31 0.42
CA VAL A 392 14.89 5.40 1.58
C VAL A 392 15.26 3.96 1.20
N SER A 393 14.82 3.46 0.04
CA SER A 393 15.03 2.06 -0.38
C SER A 393 16.49 1.63 -0.46
N LYS A 394 17.39 2.57 -0.75
CA LYS A 394 18.84 2.36 -0.84
C LYS A 394 19.60 3.05 0.29
N ALA A 395 18.89 3.44 1.36
CA ALA A 395 19.46 4.11 2.53
C ALA A 395 20.34 5.33 2.16
N TRP A 396 19.93 6.14 1.19
CA TRP A 396 20.59 7.42 0.91
C TRP A 396 20.33 8.44 2.02
N VAL A 397 19.28 8.22 2.81
CA VAL A 397 18.89 9.03 3.97
C VAL A 397 18.56 8.12 5.14
N GLY A 398 18.70 8.63 6.35
CA GLY A 398 18.46 7.88 7.57
C GLY A 398 19.72 7.68 8.39
N THR A 399 19.63 6.90 9.45
CA THR A 399 20.76 6.66 10.35
C THR A 399 21.91 5.91 9.67
N THR A 400 23.12 6.19 10.11
CA THR A 400 24.30 5.37 9.83
C THR A 400 24.27 4.08 10.67
N PRO A 401 25.10 3.07 10.38
CA PRO A 401 25.15 1.84 11.18
C PRO A 401 25.43 2.08 12.67
N SER A 402 26.35 2.99 13.01
CA SER A 402 26.66 3.32 14.42
C SER A 402 25.48 3.95 15.14
N GLN A 403 24.80 4.90 14.48
CA GLN A 403 23.57 5.52 14.97
C GLN A 403 22.44 4.49 15.12
N SER A 404 22.31 3.56 14.19
CA SER A 404 21.31 2.49 14.24
C SER A 404 21.51 1.57 15.45
N THR A 405 22.74 1.27 15.85
CA THR A 405 23.01 0.50 17.08
C THR A 405 22.52 1.23 18.32
N VAL A 406 22.73 2.54 18.42
CA VAL A 406 22.23 3.33 19.55
C VAL A 406 20.69 3.39 19.54
N LEU A 407 20.11 3.60 18.36
CA LEU A 407 18.65 3.66 18.21
C LEU A 407 17.99 2.30 18.47
N GLN A 408 18.67 1.19 18.17
CA GLN A 408 18.21 -0.16 18.50
C GLN A 408 17.96 -0.33 19.99
N ASP A 409 18.83 0.18 20.87
CA ASP A 409 18.64 0.07 22.31
C ASP A 409 17.44 0.92 22.80
N VAL A 410 17.26 2.11 22.21
CA VAL A 410 16.08 2.96 22.48
C VAL A 410 14.80 2.25 22.05
N ILE A 411 14.76 1.71 20.83
CA ILE A 411 13.59 1.00 20.30
C ILE A 411 13.36 -0.32 21.05
N ARG A 412 14.42 -1.01 21.50
CA ARG A 412 14.34 -2.22 22.33
C ARG A 412 13.64 -1.92 23.65
N ALA A 413 14.04 -0.86 24.34
CA ALA A 413 13.38 -0.45 25.58
C ALA A 413 11.89 -0.13 25.36
N THR A 414 11.52 0.44 24.21
CA THR A 414 10.11 0.63 23.82
C THR A 414 9.38 -0.70 23.71
N LEU A 415 9.98 -1.65 22.99
CA LEU A 415 9.42 -2.96 22.73
C LEU A 415 9.30 -3.82 23.99
N GLU A 416 10.24 -3.70 24.95
CA GLU A 416 10.26 -4.42 26.24
C GLU A 416 9.09 -4.07 27.16
N THR A 417 8.37 -3.00 26.87
CA THR A 417 7.13 -2.61 27.59
C THR A 417 5.86 -3.12 26.92
N GLY A 418 6.00 -3.86 25.82
CA GLY A 418 4.97 -4.62 25.12
C GLY A 418 4.33 -4.01 23.90
N LYS A 419 5.07 -3.12 23.25
CA LYS A 419 4.47 -2.05 22.46
C LYS A 419 5.33 -1.76 21.22
N ALA A 420 4.90 -2.39 20.12
CA ALA A 420 4.75 -1.86 18.77
C ALA A 420 5.84 -1.15 17.97
N VAL A 421 6.14 -1.73 16.80
CA VAL A 421 6.88 -1.09 15.71
C VAL A 421 6.33 -1.57 14.37
N ALA A 422 6.34 -0.69 13.36
CA ALA A 422 6.18 -1.06 11.96
C ALA A 422 7.50 -1.39 11.28
N ILE A 423 8.24 -2.38 11.82
CA ILE A 423 9.55 -2.77 11.30
C ILE A 423 9.35 -3.36 9.92
N ALA A 424 10.19 -2.95 9.00
CA ALA A 424 10.18 -3.34 7.61
C ALA A 424 11.60 -3.80 7.26
N ILE A 425 11.86 -5.11 7.35
CA ILE A 425 13.21 -5.70 7.30
C ILE A 425 13.56 -6.16 5.88
N LYS A 426 14.68 -5.71 5.32
CA LYS A 426 15.19 -6.13 4.00
C LYS A 426 16.50 -6.93 4.15
N PRO A 427 16.47 -8.28 4.12
CA PRO A 427 17.64 -9.09 4.44
C PRO A 427 18.74 -9.00 3.40
N LYS A 428 19.97 -9.25 3.87
CA LYS A 428 21.14 -9.45 3.04
C LYS A 428 21.06 -10.84 2.41
N LYS A 429 21.19 -10.94 1.09
CA LYS A 429 21.24 -12.24 0.40
C LYS A 429 22.39 -13.09 0.98
N SER A 430 22.09 -14.26 1.52
CA SER A 430 23.08 -15.32 1.69
C SER A 430 23.44 -15.86 0.29
N ALA A 431 24.72 -15.80 -0.05
CA ALA A 431 25.25 -16.34 -1.28
C ALA A 431 25.41 -17.87 -1.17
N GLU A 432 24.32 -18.61 -0.97
CA GLU A 432 24.35 -20.07 -0.88
C GLU A 432 23.23 -20.66 -1.75
N HIS A 433 23.41 -20.59 -3.06
CA HIS A 433 22.83 -21.53 -4.05
C HIS A 433 23.35 -21.23 -5.47
N ARG A 434 24.65 -21.02 -5.61
CA ARG A 434 25.33 -21.00 -6.92
C ARG A 434 26.53 -21.94 -7.02
N ALA A 435 26.86 -22.68 -5.96
CA ALA A 435 28.08 -23.49 -5.90
C ALA A 435 27.87 -25.00 -6.14
N GLU A 436 26.65 -25.49 -6.38
CA GLU A 436 26.42 -26.94 -6.59
C GLU A 436 26.01 -27.33 -8.02
N SER A 437 25.89 -26.38 -8.95
CA SER A 437 25.62 -26.69 -10.37
C SER A 437 26.82 -26.50 -11.31
N GLU A 438 28.02 -26.15 -10.79
CA GLU A 438 29.25 -26.04 -11.58
C GLU A 438 30.32 -27.11 -11.25
N GLN A 439 30.08 -28.02 -10.29
CA GLN A 439 30.99 -29.14 -9.99
C GLN A 439 30.56 -30.51 -10.54
N ALA A 440 29.46 -30.60 -11.30
CA ALA A 440 28.99 -31.85 -11.92
C ALA A 440 29.24 -31.93 -13.44
N GLY A 441 30.01 -30.99 -14.01
CA GLY A 441 30.24 -30.90 -15.46
C GLY A 441 31.68 -31.11 -15.93
N GLU A 442 32.63 -31.35 -15.03
CA GLU A 442 34.06 -31.41 -15.37
C GLU A 442 34.75 -32.62 -14.74
N GLU A 443 34.15 -33.81 -14.89
CA GLU A 443 34.79 -35.10 -14.55
C GLU A 443 34.33 -36.24 -15.47
N ALA A 444 34.19 -35.95 -16.78
CA ALA A 444 33.96 -36.96 -17.81
C ALA A 444 34.71 -36.61 -19.09
N LEU A 445 36.03 -36.48 -19.01
CA LEU A 445 36.98 -36.50 -20.13
C LEU A 445 38.40 -36.70 -19.56
N ASP A 446 38.69 -37.91 -19.08
CA ASP A 446 39.97 -38.58 -19.30
C ASP A 446 39.97 -39.99 -18.69
N VAL A 447 40.46 -40.94 -19.50
CA VAL A 447 40.67 -42.40 -19.32
C VAL A 447 39.51 -43.32 -19.68
#